data_AF-A0A7C0WHN7-F1
#
_entry.id   AF-A0A7C0WHN7-F1
#
_cell.length_a   1.000
_cell.length_b   1.000
_cell.length_c   1.000
_cell.angle_alpha   90.00
_cell.angle_beta   90.00
_cell.angle_gamma   90.00
#
_symmetry.space_group_name_H-M   'P 1'
#
loop_
_entity.id
_entity.type
_entity.pdbx_description
1 polymer ?
#
loop_
_entity_poly.entity_id
_entity_poly.type
_entity_poly.pdbx_seq_one_letter_code
_entity_poly.pdbx_strand_id
1 'polypeptide(L)'
;MKKLLFFLLFVFLSGNRSLPAQIKTAIQQKVARGDSLRKSGNFKKAKKNYENILKLDKNCLPAYTGLGKIFIARNNWKKAAKFFNKITTI
;
A
#
# COMPACT_ATOMS: atom_id res chain seq x y z
N MET A 1 -22.02 -8.78 38.65
CA MET A 1 -21.01 -7.78 38.21
C MET A 1 -19.75 -8.39 37.57
N LYS A 2 -19.27 -9.58 37.97
CA LYS A 2 -18.06 -10.23 37.37
C LYS A 2 -18.19 -10.61 35.88
N LYS A 3 -19.40 -10.89 35.37
CA LYS A 3 -19.64 -11.23 33.95
C LYS A 3 -19.49 -10.05 32.97
N LEU A 4 -19.78 -8.82 33.43
CA LEU A 4 -19.64 -7.61 32.60
C LEU A 4 -18.16 -7.19 32.45
N LEU A 5 -17.37 -7.39 33.51
CA LEU A 5 -15.92 -7.18 33.50
C LEU A 5 -15.20 -8.18 32.57
N PHE A 6 -15.72 -9.41 32.45
CA PHE A 6 -15.19 -10.42 31.54
C PHE A 6 -15.45 -10.11 30.06
N PHE A 7 -16.61 -9.49 29.77
CA PHE A 7 -16.96 -9.07 28.41
C PHE A 7 -16.08 -7.92 27.91
N LEU A 8 -15.71 -6.98 28.79
CA LEU A 8 -14.76 -5.90 28.50
C LEU A 8 -13.32 -6.41 28.27
N LEU A 9 -12.90 -7.45 29.00
CA LEU A 9 -11.62 -8.13 28.75
C LEU A 9 -11.61 -8.90 27.43
N PHE A 10 -12.74 -9.49 27.01
CA PHE A 10 -12.84 -10.24 25.75
C PHE A 10 -12.76 -9.34 24.51
N VAL A 11 -13.28 -8.11 24.59
CA VAL A 11 -13.11 -7.09 23.54
C VAL A 11 -11.66 -6.59 23.44
N PHE A 12 -10.89 -6.68 24.53
CA PHE A 12 -9.47 -6.35 24.53
C PHE A 12 -8.57 -7.52 24.05
N LEU A 13 -9.00 -8.76 24.30
CA LEU A 13 -8.27 -9.99 23.92
C LEU A 13 -8.56 -10.47 22.49
N SER A 14 -9.68 -10.05 21.89
CA SER A 14 -9.99 -10.27 20.46
C SER A 14 -9.40 -9.17 19.57
N GLY A 15 -8.10 -8.92 19.72
CA GLY A 15 -7.27 -8.27 18.70
C GLY A 15 -7.89 -7.05 18.04
N ASN A 16 -8.32 -6.06 18.82
CA ASN A 16 -8.82 -4.80 18.29
C ASN A 16 -7.64 -3.94 17.79
N ARG A 17 -6.98 -4.40 16.71
CA ARG A 17 -5.95 -3.64 16.00
C ARG A 17 -6.59 -2.34 15.56
N SER A 18 -6.02 -1.22 15.97
CA SER A 18 -6.52 0.10 15.61
C SER A 18 -6.75 0.19 14.10
N LEU A 19 -7.87 0.79 13.69
CA LEU A 19 -8.23 1.01 12.28
C LEU A 19 -7.04 1.50 11.42
N PRO A 20 -6.19 2.44 11.88
CA PRO A 20 -4.98 2.84 11.15
C PRO A 20 -3.97 1.70 10.91
N ALA A 21 -3.78 0.81 11.88
CA ALA A 21 -2.86 -0.33 11.77
C ALA A 21 -3.39 -1.39 10.78
N GLN A 22 -4.71 -1.62 10.75
CA GLN A 22 -5.34 -2.52 9.78
C GLN A 22 -5.20 -1.98 8.35
N ILE A 23 -5.47 -0.69 8.13
CA ILE A 23 -5.33 -0.04 6.82
C ILE A 23 -3.87 -0.10 6.34
N LYS A 24 -2.91 0.19 7.21
CA LYS A 24 -1.47 0.11 6.88
C LYS A 24 -1.06 -1.32 6.48
N THR A 25 -1.54 -2.34 7.19
CA THR A 25 -1.29 -3.75 6.87
C THR A 25 -1.91 -4.13 5.52
N ALA A 26 -3.15 -3.70 5.25
CA ALA A 26 -3.82 -3.95 3.98
C ALA A 26 -3.11 -3.28 2.79
N ILE A 27 -2.58 -2.06 2.99
CA ILE A 27 -1.76 -1.36 1.99
C ILE A 27 -0.48 -2.16 1.71
N GLN A 28 0.22 -2.64 2.73
CA GLN A 28 1.44 -3.44 2.54
C GLN A 28 1.18 -4.71 1.72
N GLN A 29 0.08 -5.42 1.98
CA GLN A 29 -0.32 -6.58 1.19
C GLN A 29 -0.63 -6.20 -0.27
N LYS A 30 -1.33 -5.07 -0.49
CA LYS A 30 -1.58 -4.56 -1.85
C LYS A 30 -0.28 -4.18 -2.57
N VAL A 31 0.69 -3.56 -1.88
CA VAL A 31 2.02 -3.25 -2.42
C VAL A 31 2.71 -4.54 -2.88
N ALA A 32 2.73 -5.58 -2.05
CA ALA A 32 3.34 -6.86 -2.41
C ALA A 32 2.69 -7.48 -3.67
N ARG A 33 1.36 -7.39 -3.80
CA ARG A 33 0.65 -7.80 -5.03
C ARG A 33 1.05 -6.94 -6.23
N GLY A 34 1.14 -5.63 -6.07
CA GLY A 34 1.62 -4.71 -7.11
C GLY A 34 3.04 -5.08 -7.58
N ASP A 35 3.94 -5.37 -6.64
CA ASP A 35 5.31 -5.78 -6.93
C ASP A 35 5.40 -7.11 -7.67
N SER A 36 4.58 -8.09 -7.27
CA SER A 36 4.48 -9.38 -7.97
C SER A 36 3.99 -9.20 -9.41
N LEU A 37 2.94 -8.38 -9.61
CA LEU A 37 2.44 -8.05 -10.95
C LEU A 37 3.49 -7.32 -11.80
N ARG A 38 4.28 -6.42 -11.19
CA ARG A 38 5.35 -5.71 -11.88
C ARG A 38 6.48 -6.66 -12.27
N LYS A 39 6.91 -7.54 -11.36
CA LYS A 39 7.98 -8.52 -11.61
C LYS A 39 7.60 -9.53 -12.70
N SER A 40 6.32 -9.90 -12.78
CA SER A 40 5.77 -10.76 -13.85
C SER A 40 5.52 -10.03 -15.19
N GLY A 41 5.97 -8.78 -15.33
CA GLY A 41 5.80 -7.99 -16.55
C GLY A 41 4.37 -7.49 -16.79
N ASN A 42 3.43 -7.77 -15.89
CA ASN A 42 2.04 -7.33 -16.01
C ASN A 42 1.88 -5.86 -15.59
N PHE A 43 2.55 -4.97 -16.32
CA PHE A 43 2.66 -3.56 -16.00
C PHE A 43 1.31 -2.83 -15.95
N LYS A 44 0.33 -3.24 -16.76
CA LYS A 44 -1.02 -2.65 -16.76
C LYS A 44 -1.74 -2.92 -15.44
N LYS A 45 -1.74 -4.18 -14.98
CA LYS A 45 -2.36 -4.55 -13.70
C LYS A 45 -1.56 -3.99 -12.52
N ALA A 46 -0.23 -4.01 -12.57
CA ALA A 46 0.62 -3.43 -11.54
C ALA A 46 0.35 -1.92 -11.38
N LYS A 47 0.31 -1.17 -12.49
CA LYS A 47 0.00 0.27 -12.48
C LYS A 47 -1.36 0.55 -11.82
N LYS A 48 -2.42 -0.13 -12.25
CA LYS A 48 -3.77 0.01 -11.66
C LYS A 48 -3.76 -0.32 -10.17
N ASN A 49 -2.99 -1.34 -9.76
CA ASN A 49 -2.87 -1.71 -8.35
C ASN A 49 -2.24 -0.59 -7.53
N TYR A 50 -1.08 -0.06 -7.93
CA TYR A 50 -0.43 1.05 -7.23
C TYR A 50 -1.29 2.33 -7.24
N GLU A 51 -1.95 2.65 -8.35
CA GLU A 51 -2.89 3.80 -8.41
C GLU A 51 -4.04 3.65 -7.41
N ASN A 52 -4.56 2.44 -7.20
CA ASN A 52 -5.57 2.18 -6.19
C ASN A 52 -5.03 2.29 -4.76
N ILE A 53 -3.75 1.97 -4.53
CA ILE A 53 -3.10 2.23 -3.24
C ILE A 53 -3.03 3.73 -2.99
N LEU A 54 -2.66 4.54 -3.99
CA LEU A 54 -2.58 5.99 -3.88
C LEU A 54 -3.95 6.68 -3.65
N LYS A 55 -5.06 6.03 -4.01
CA LYS A 55 -6.40 6.51 -3.65
C LYS A 55 -6.71 6.32 -2.16
N LEU A 56 -6.10 5.32 -1.52
CA LEU A 56 -6.29 5.01 -0.10
C LEU A 56 -5.28 5.77 0.77
N ASP A 57 -4.03 5.83 0.32
CA ASP A 57 -2.94 6.55 0.95
C ASP A 57 -2.16 7.32 -0.13
N LYS A 58 -2.44 8.61 -0.21
CA LYS A 58 -1.87 9.52 -1.20
C LYS A 58 -0.35 9.68 -1.08
N ASN A 59 0.21 9.32 0.08
CA ASN A 59 1.63 9.50 0.42
C ASN A 59 2.38 8.15 0.48
N CYS A 60 1.78 7.09 -0.06
CA CYS A 60 2.39 5.76 -0.06
C CYS A 60 3.65 5.70 -0.95
N LEU A 61 4.82 5.91 -0.35
CA LEU A 61 6.13 5.89 -1.05
C LEU A 61 6.37 4.58 -1.84
N PRO A 62 6.04 3.38 -1.33
CA PRO A 62 6.18 2.14 -2.10
C PRO A 62 5.36 2.13 -3.40
N ALA A 63 4.16 2.73 -3.41
CA ALA A 63 3.33 2.79 -4.60
C ALA A 63 3.92 3.71 -5.68
N TYR A 64 4.42 4.89 -5.30
CA TYR A 64 5.17 5.77 -6.22
C TYR A 64 6.42 5.09 -6.76
N THR A 65 7.16 4.38 -5.91
CA THR A 65 8.35 3.61 -6.30
C THR A 65 7.99 2.52 -7.32
N GLY A 66 6.90 1.79 -7.09
CA GLY A 66 6.40 0.77 -8.00
C GLY A 66 6.04 1.33 -9.37
N LEU A 67 5.35 2.48 -9.41
CA LEU A 67 5.02 3.20 -10.64
C LEU A 67 6.29 3.67 -11.38
N GLY A 68 7.26 4.26 -10.66
CA GLY A 68 8.55 4.66 -11.23
C GLY A 68 9.29 3.47 -11.87
N LYS A 69 9.36 2.34 -11.16
CA LYS A 69 9.98 1.10 -11.67
C LYS A 69 9.27 0.54 -12.91
N ILE A 70 7.95 0.68 -13.03
CA ILE A 70 7.21 0.31 -14.26
C ILE A 70 7.67 1.18 -15.43
N PHE A 71 7.84 2.49 -15.23
CA PHE A 71 8.26 3.39 -16.31
C PHE A 71 9.73 3.20 -16.68
N ILE A 72 10.61 2.87 -15.73
CA ILE A 72 11.99 2.43 -16.01
C ILE A 72 11.96 1.19 -16.92
N ALA A 73 11.19 0.16 -16.56
CA ALA A 73 11.10 -1.08 -17.34
C ALA A 73 10.54 -0.87 -18.77
N ARG A 74 9.91 0.28 -19.03
CA ARG A 74 9.39 0.69 -20.35
C ARG A 74 10.25 1.76 -21.02
N ASN A 75 11.48 1.98 -20.55
CA ASN A 75 12.42 3.00 -21.03
C ASN A 75 11.86 4.44 -21.04
N ASN A 76 10.85 4.72 -20.19
CA ASN A 76 10.24 6.04 -20.08
C ASN A 76 10.78 6.79 -18.87
N TRP A 77 12.05 7.21 -18.99
CA TRP A 77 12.81 7.88 -17.93
C TRP A 77 12.17 9.17 -17.45
N LYS A 78 11.60 9.97 -18.37
CA LYS A 78 10.90 11.23 -18.03
C LYS A 78 9.72 11.00 -17.09
N LYS A 79 8.90 9.97 -17.37
CA LYS A 79 7.78 9.62 -16.47
C LYS A 79 8.28 9.00 -15.17
N ALA A 80 9.29 8.15 -15.21
CA ALA A 80 9.88 7.58 -14.00
C ALA A 80 10.36 8.67 -13.03
N ALA A 81 11.12 9.66 -13.53
CA ALA A 81 11.59 10.80 -12.75
C ALA A 81 10.43 11.57 -12.09
N LYS A 82 9.32 11.80 -12.81
CA LYS A 82 8.13 12.45 -12.25
C LYS A 82 7.57 11.70 -11.02
N PHE A 83 7.56 10.37 -11.04
CA PHE A 83 7.08 9.57 -9.91
C PHE A 83 8.08 9.51 -8.75
N PHE A 84 9.39 9.53 -9.02
CA PHE A 84 10.39 9.60 -7.95
C PHE A 84 10.47 10.98 -7.31
N ASN A 85 10.33 12.07 -8.08
CA ASN A 85 10.27 13.41 -7.53
C ASN A 85 9.06 13.59 -6.61
N LYS A 86 7.97 12.84 -6.82
CA LYS A 86 6.88 12.84 -5.86
C LYS A 86 7.37 12.37 -4.49
N ILE A 87 8.13 11.27 -4.40
CA ILE A 87 8.64 10.70 -3.13
C ILE A 87 9.41 11.73 -2.29
N THR A 88 10.18 12.63 -2.93
CA THR A 88 10.95 13.67 -2.23
C THR A 88 10.12 14.89 -1.82
N THR A 89 8.89 15.02 -2.32
CA THR A 89 8.02 16.17 -2.08
C THR A 89 6.84 15.86 -1.15
N ILE A 90 6.55 14.58 -0.88
CA ILE A 90 5.51 14.14 0.06
C ILE A 90 6.11 13.95 1.46
#